data_AF-A0A1K1Q205-F1
#
_entry.id   AF-A0A1K1Q205-F1
#
_cell.length_a   1.000
_cell.length_b   1.000
_cell.length_c   1.000
_cell.angle_alpha   90.00
_cell.angle_beta   90.00
_cell.angle_gamma   90.00
#
_symmetry.space_group_name_H-M   'P 1'
#
loop_
_entity.id
_entity.type
_entity.pdbx_description
1 polymer ?
#
loop_
_entity_poly.entity_id
_entity_poly.type
_entity_poly.pdbx_seq_one_letter_code
_entity_poly.pdbx_strand_id
1 'polypeptide(L)'
;MIRADEVYKYTLRKIKYLQSVKDSGAGKGLLAELRRGVGKHPGEMPELWGFIFVGMPDELFEKKNSYRFEFAVYTALTLYALHCQGSDREVYAEGVSIGQAAAALVSSDDDIPRVMNRLNLVVTAVSPDDLAYYLRGLIQLIKGCNTGLDHAKLAKEIYSFSNNNAANSIKLSWGRDFYRSIYYNTKGENKNG
;
A
#
# COMPACT_ATOMS: atom_id res chain seq x y z
N MET A 1 17.05 -16.54 -1.61
CA MET A 1 15.75 -15.99 -1.11
C MET A 1 15.52 -14.63 -1.76
N ILE A 2 14.30 -14.31 -2.23
CA ILE A 2 14.01 -12.98 -2.77
C ILE A 2 14.12 -11.96 -1.63
N ARG A 3 14.93 -10.91 -1.82
CA ARG A 3 15.12 -9.87 -0.80
C ARG A 3 13.92 -8.93 -0.82
N ALA A 4 13.46 -8.50 0.36
CA ALA A 4 12.33 -7.57 0.48
C ALA A 4 12.59 -6.24 -0.27
N ASP A 5 13.86 -5.84 -0.42
CA ASP A 5 14.26 -4.66 -1.19
C ASP A 5 14.05 -4.81 -2.70
N GLU A 6 14.08 -6.03 -3.23
CA GLU A 6 13.77 -6.29 -4.64
C GLU A 6 12.28 -6.05 -4.92
N VAL A 7 11.40 -6.44 -3.98
CA VAL A 7 9.95 -6.17 -4.03
C VAL A 7 9.69 -4.67 -4.08
N TYR A 8 10.37 -3.91 -3.21
CA TYR A 8 10.28 -2.45 -3.18
C TYR A 8 10.69 -1.85 -4.52
N LYS A 9 11.90 -2.15 -5.00
CA LYS A 9 12.43 -1.59 -6.25
C LYS A 9 11.55 -1.94 -7.44
N TYR A 10 11.09 -3.18 -7.54
CA TYR A 10 10.23 -3.63 -8.62
C TYR A 10 8.90 -2.87 -8.63
N THR A 11 8.21 -2.84 -7.48
CA THR A 11 6.93 -2.13 -7.33
C THR A 11 7.08 -0.64 -7.60
N LEU A 12 8.16 -0.02 -7.10
CA LEU A 12 8.43 1.40 -7.32
C LEU A 12 8.56 1.72 -8.81
N ARG A 13 9.28 0.91 -9.60
CA ARG A 13 9.39 1.10 -11.05
C ARG A 13 8.01 1.06 -11.73
N LYS A 14 7.15 0.12 -11.33
CA LYS A 14 5.77 0.00 -11.85
C LYS A 14 4.91 1.21 -11.47
N ILE A 15 4.98 1.68 -10.22
CA ILE A 15 4.28 2.89 -9.78
C ILE A 15 4.76 4.12 -10.55
N LYS A 16 6.07 4.29 -10.72
CA LYS A 16 6.65 5.42 -11.47
C LYS A 16 6.20 5.42 -12.93
N TYR A 17 6.11 4.25 -13.55
CA TYR A 17 5.50 4.13 -14.87
C TYR A 17 4.01 4.53 -14.86
N LEU A 18 3.21 4.03 -13.90
CA LEU A 18 1.79 4.42 -13.80
C LEU A 18 1.63 5.93 -13.60
N GLN A 19 2.49 6.57 -12.80
CA GLN A 19 2.51 8.02 -12.62
C GLN A 19 2.79 8.76 -13.94
N SER A 20 3.77 8.30 -14.73
CA SER A 20 4.14 8.97 -15.98
C SER A 20 3.09 8.86 -17.07
N VAL A 21 2.24 7.82 -17.04
CA VAL A 21 1.17 7.62 -18.03
C VAL A 21 -0.23 7.99 -17.54
N LYS A 22 -0.39 8.42 -16.28
CA LYS A 22 -1.71 8.55 -15.61
C LYS A 22 -2.74 9.41 -16.35
N ASP A 23 -2.28 10.44 -17.05
CA ASP A 23 -3.13 11.41 -17.76
C ASP A 23 -3.46 10.98 -19.20
N SER A 24 -2.73 10.00 -19.74
CA SER A 24 -3.00 9.42 -21.05
C SER A 24 -4.24 8.51 -21.03
N GLY A 25 -4.91 8.36 -22.18
CA GLY A 25 -6.04 7.43 -22.30
C GLY A 25 -5.67 5.98 -21.93
N ALA A 26 -4.50 5.53 -22.38
CA ALA A 26 -3.96 4.21 -22.05
C ALA A 26 -3.70 4.04 -20.54
N GLY A 27 -3.10 5.04 -19.89
CA GLY A 27 -2.85 5.00 -18.45
C GLY A 27 -4.13 5.04 -17.61
N LYS A 28 -5.12 5.84 -18.01
CA LYS A 28 -6.46 5.82 -17.37
C LYS A 28 -7.13 4.45 -17.49
N GLY A 29 -7.02 3.81 -18.66
CA GLY A 29 -7.49 2.45 -18.90
C GLY A 29 -6.79 1.42 -18.01
N LEU A 30 -5.45 1.45 -17.94
CA LEU A 30 -4.65 0.55 -17.11
C LEU A 30 -4.96 0.72 -15.61
N LEU A 31 -5.10 1.96 -15.12
CA LEU A 31 -5.52 2.21 -13.74
C LEU A 31 -6.94 1.69 -13.47
N ALA A 32 -7.86 1.80 -14.44
CA ALA A 32 -9.19 1.23 -14.32
C ALA A 32 -9.17 -0.29 -14.26
N GLU A 33 -8.30 -0.92 -15.03
CA GLU A 33 -8.10 -2.36 -15.02
C GLU A 33 -7.50 -2.86 -13.70
N LEU A 34 -6.45 -2.21 -13.20
CA LEU A 34 -5.88 -2.50 -11.89
C LEU A 34 -6.92 -2.38 -10.76
N ARG A 35 -7.84 -1.40 -10.85
CA ARG A 35 -8.94 -1.29 -9.87
C ARG A 35 -9.89 -2.48 -9.88
N ARG A 36 -10.15 -3.09 -11.04
CA ARG A 36 -10.97 -4.32 -11.13
C ARG A 36 -10.30 -5.52 -10.44
N GLY A 37 -8.97 -5.46 -10.29
CA GLY A 37 -8.18 -6.48 -9.61
C GLY A 37 -8.16 -6.39 -8.08
N VAL A 38 -8.69 -5.31 -7.49
CA VAL A 38 -8.67 -5.10 -6.03
C VAL A 38 -9.44 -6.21 -5.31
N GLY A 39 -8.76 -6.90 -4.38
CA GLY A 39 -9.33 -8.01 -3.61
C GLY A 39 -9.38 -9.34 -4.36
N LYS A 40 -8.73 -9.43 -5.52
CA LYS A 40 -8.48 -10.69 -6.24
C LYS A 40 -7.02 -11.11 -6.10
N HIS A 41 -6.73 -12.34 -6.48
CA HIS A 41 -5.40 -12.91 -6.54
C HIS A 41 -4.74 -12.71 -7.92
N PRO A 42 -3.40 -12.76 -8.01
CA PRO A 42 -2.68 -12.65 -9.29
C PRO A 42 -3.17 -13.61 -10.38
N GLY A 43 -3.60 -14.82 -10.01
CA GLY A 43 -4.10 -15.83 -10.95
C GLY A 43 -5.53 -15.61 -11.48
N GLU A 44 -6.28 -14.65 -10.93
CA GLU A 44 -7.69 -14.44 -11.27
C GLU A 44 -7.92 -13.39 -12.36
N MET A 45 -6.89 -12.61 -12.71
CA MET A 45 -6.97 -11.55 -13.72
C MET A 45 -5.82 -11.63 -14.73
N PRO A 46 -5.92 -12.51 -15.73
CA PRO A 46 -4.90 -12.66 -16.76
C PRO A 46 -4.58 -11.38 -17.52
N GLU A 47 -5.56 -10.48 -17.64
CA GLU A 47 -5.40 -9.19 -18.31
C GLU A 47 -4.35 -8.30 -17.64
N LEU A 48 -4.12 -8.48 -16.34
CA LEU A 48 -3.11 -7.73 -15.59
C LEU A 48 -1.69 -8.30 -15.71
N TRP A 49 -1.51 -9.53 -16.20
CA TRP A 49 -0.21 -10.21 -16.24
C TRP A 49 0.81 -9.46 -17.10
N GLY A 50 0.40 -8.97 -18.27
CA GLY A 50 1.26 -8.22 -19.17
C GLY A 50 1.83 -6.97 -18.51
N PHE A 51 1.08 -6.30 -17.63
CA PHE A 51 1.60 -5.17 -16.88
C PHE A 51 2.41 -5.60 -15.65
N ILE A 52 1.89 -6.54 -14.86
CA ILE A 52 2.47 -6.89 -13.55
C ILE A 52 3.77 -7.68 -13.70
N PHE A 53 3.86 -8.61 -14.65
CA PHE A 53 4.97 -9.56 -14.76
C PHE A 53 6.02 -9.19 -15.81
N VAL A 54 5.72 -8.32 -16.77
CA VAL A 54 6.74 -7.87 -17.74
C VAL A 54 7.90 -7.17 -17.03
N GLY A 55 9.13 -7.59 -17.34
CA GLY A 55 10.35 -7.05 -16.72
C GLY A 55 10.58 -7.56 -15.29
N MET A 56 9.82 -8.56 -14.84
CA MET A 56 10.16 -9.34 -13.66
C MET A 56 11.44 -10.13 -13.93
N PRO A 57 12.46 -10.08 -13.06
CA PRO A 57 13.67 -10.88 -13.21
C PRO A 57 13.34 -12.38 -13.25
N ASP A 58 13.97 -13.12 -14.16
CA ASP A 58 13.75 -14.55 -14.38
C ASP A 58 13.92 -15.37 -13.09
N GLU A 59 14.86 -14.97 -12.24
CA GLU A 59 15.12 -15.65 -10.98
C GLU A 59 13.99 -15.47 -9.97
N LEU A 60 12.98 -14.63 -10.23
CA LEU A 60 11.78 -14.52 -9.40
C LEU A 60 10.73 -15.57 -9.80
N PHE A 61 10.58 -15.89 -11.09
CA PHE A 61 9.62 -16.89 -11.59
C PHE A 61 9.95 -18.31 -11.14
N GLU A 62 11.23 -18.65 -11.04
CA GLU A 62 11.66 -20.03 -10.74
C GLU A 62 11.71 -20.37 -9.23
N LYS A 63 11.42 -19.41 -8.35
CA LYS A 63 11.61 -19.58 -6.90
C LYS A 63 10.35 -20.03 -6.17
N LYS A 64 10.55 -20.86 -5.14
CA LYS A 64 9.50 -21.30 -4.19
C LYS A 64 8.68 -20.16 -3.54
N ASN A 65 9.21 -18.93 -3.50
CA ASN A 65 8.52 -17.75 -2.96
C ASN A 65 7.95 -16.82 -4.05
N SER A 66 7.86 -17.26 -5.32
CA SER A 66 7.35 -16.46 -6.44
C SER A 66 5.95 -15.94 -6.15
N TYR A 67 5.04 -16.81 -5.70
CA TYR A 67 3.67 -16.41 -5.38
C TYR A 67 3.58 -15.30 -4.31
N ARG A 68 4.42 -15.34 -3.27
CA ARG A 68 4.45 -14.28 -2.24
C ARG A 68 4.86 -12.93 -2.81
N PHE A 69 5.84 -12.95 -3.73
CA PHE A 69 6.28 -11.77 -4.44
C PHE A 69 5.16 -11.24 -5.34
N GLU A 70 4.60 -12.11 -6.18
CA GLU A 70 3.50 -11.79 -7.10
C GLU A 70 2.31 -11.19 -6.34
N PHE A 71 1.88 -11.84 -5.27
CA PHE A 71 0.78 -11.39 -4.42
C PHE A 71 1.05 -10.00 -3.83
N ALA A 72 2.25 -9.76 -3.30
CA ALA A 72 2.61 -8.48 -2.70
C ALA A 72 2.63 -7.34 -3.71
N VAL A 73 3.25 -7.56 -4.89
CA VAL A 73 3.30 -6.58 -5.98
C VAL A 73 1.89 -6.32 -6.52
N TYR A 74 1.15 -7.38 -6.83
CA TYR A 74 -0.23 -7.30 -7.31
C TYR A 74 -1.11 -6.50 -6.36
N THR A 75 -1.09 -6.86 -5.07
CA THR A 75 -1.90 -6.19 -4.04
C THR A 75 -1.55 -4.72 -3.93
N ALA A 76 -0.26 -4.37 -3.90
CA ALA A 76 0.16 -2.99 -3.82
C ALA A 76 -0.23 -2.15 -5.06
N LEU A 77 -0.11 -2.71 -6.27
CA LEU A 77 -0.46 -2.00 -7.51
C LEU A 77 -1.98 -1.79 -7.66
N THR A 78 -2.78 -2.78 -7.26
CA THR A 78 -4.25 -2.64 -7.27
C THR A 78 -4.73 -1.66 -6.20
N LEU A 79 -4.13 -1.68 -5.00
CA LEU A 79 -4.39 -0.69 -3.95
C LEU A 79 -3.93 0.73 -4.35
N TYR A 80 -2.81 0.86 -5.06
CA TYR A 80 -2.36 2.13 -5.64
C TYR A 80 -3.38 2.68 -6.64
N ALA A 81 -3.88 1.84 -7.54
CA ALA A 81 -4.87 2.24 -8.53
C ALA A 81 -6.21 2.64 -7.89
N LEU A 82 -6.60 1.99 -6.79
CA LEU A 82 -7.74 2.37 -5.95
C LEU A 82 -7.51 3.75 -5.32
N HIS A 83 -6.33 3.99 -4.75
CA HIS A 83 -5.97 5.26 -4.12
C HIS A 83 -5.98 6.42 -5.14
N CYS A 84 -5.48 6.19 -6.36
CA CYS A 84 -5.47 7.19 -7.43
C CYS A 84 -6.88 7.67 -7.87
N GLN A 85 -7.92 6.85 -7.69
CA GLN A 85 -9.22 7.10 -8.32
C GLN A 85 -9.88 8.37 -7.76
N GLY A 86 -10.06 9.39 -8.58
CA GLY A 86 -10.68 10.65 -8.14
C GLY A 86 -9.75 11.53 -7.29
N SER A 87 -8.44 11.24 -7.29
CA SER A 87 -7.42 12.15 -6.78
C SER A 87 -6.78 12.89 -7.96
N ASP A 88 -6.71 14.21 -7.87
CA ASP A 88 -5.99 15.04 -8.84
C ASP A 88 -4.49 15.16 -8.51
N ARG A 89 -4.07 14.64 -7.35
CA ARG A 89 -2.70 14.71 -6.84
C ARG A 89 -1.98 13.38 -6.98
N GLU A 90 -0.66 13.42 -6.83
CA GLU A 90 0.12 12.20 -6.70
C GLU A 90 -0.15 11.53 -5.35
N VAL A 91 -0.66 10.29 -5.39
CA VAL A 91 -0.92 9.50 -4.19
C VAL A 91 0.29 8.68 -3.73
N TYR A 92 1.35 8.61 -4.54
CA TYR A 92 2.62 8.02 -4.12
C TYR A 92 3.42 9.07 -3.35
N ALA A 93 3.77 8.77 -2.10
CA ALA A 93 4.65 9.60 -1.30
C ALA A 93 5.73 8.72 -0.69
N GLU A 94 6.98 8.95 -1.08
CA GLU A 94 8.12 8.13 -0.63
C GLU A 94 8.28 8.18 0.90
N GLY A 95 8.52 7.01 1.50
CA GLY A 95 8.75 6.88 2.94
C GLY A 95 7.49 6.88 3.81
N VAL A 96 6.37 7.43 3.32
CA VAL A 96 5.11 7.53 4.07
C VAL A 96 4.53 6.13 4.30
N SER A 97 4.49 5.67 5.54
CA SER A 97 3.91 4.38 5.91
C SER A 97 2.38 4.42 6.01
N ILE A 98 1.73 3.25 6.05
CA ILE A 98 0.28 3.17 6.25
C ILE A 98 -0.14 3.76 7.61
N GLY A 99 0.71 3.67 8.63
CA GLY A 99 0.48 4.29 9.94
C GLY A 99 0.47 5.82 9.86
N GLN A 100 1.42 6.41 9.13
CA GLN A 100 1.47 7.86 8.90
C GLN A 100 0.27 8.31 8.05
N ALA A 101 -0.07 7.58 7.00
CA ALA A 101 -1.21 7.90 6.15
C ALA A 101 -2.54 7.79 6.91
N ALA A 102 -2.70 6.81 7.80
CA ALA A 102 -3.86 6.69 8.67
C ALA A 102 -3.97 7.84 9.67
N ALA A 103 -2.86 8.37 10.19
CA ALA A 103 -2.87 9.51 11.10
C ALA A 103 -3.45 10.77 10.47
N ALA A 104 -3.37 10.92 9.14
CA ALA A 104 -4.00 12.02 8.43
C ALA A 104 -5.54 11.95 8.35
N LEU A 105 -6.15 10.86 8.82
CA LEU A 105 -7.60 10.75 9.00
C LEU A 105 -8.07 11.41 10.30
N VAL A 106 -7.16 11.72 11.23
CA VAL A 106 -7.46 12.34 12.51
C VAL A 106 -7.56 13.85 12.31
N SER A 107 -8.74 14.42 12.47
CA SER A 107 -8.96 15.87 12.39
C SER A 107 -9.07 16.54 13.77
N SER A 108 -9.33 15.76 14.81
CA SER A 108 -9.31 16.17 16.22
C SER A 108 -8.91 15.00 17.12
N ASP A 109 -8.57 15.27 18.38
CA ASP A 109 -8.21 14.22 19.35
C ASP A 109 -9.34 13.18 19.55
N ASP A 110 -10.60 13.59 19.38
CA ASP A 110 -11.78 12.70 19.46
C ASP A 110 -11.83 11.67 18.32
N ASP A 111 -11.16 11.92 17.19
CA ASP A 111 -11.07 10.97 16.08
C ASP A 111 -10.07 9.84 16.33
N ILE A 112 -9.10 10.05 17.23
CA ILE A 112 -7.98 9.12 17.45
C ILE A 112 -8.47 7.70 17.73
N PRO A 113 -9.42 7.46 18.67
CA PRO A 113 -9.90 6.10 18.94
C PRO A 113 -10.57 5.45 17.73
N ARG A 114 -11.33 6.22 16.95
CA ARG A 114 -12.04 5.74 15.75
C ARG A 114 -11.07 5.33 14.66
N VAL A 115 -10.06 6.15 14.38
CA VAL A 115 -9.04 5.87 13.37
C VAL A 115 -8.12 4.73 13.83
N MET A 116 -7.73 4.72 15.11
CA MET A 116 -6.95 3.63 15.69
C MET A 116 -7.69 2.29 15.58
N ASN A 117 -9.01 2.26 15.80
CA ASN A 117 -9.80 1.04 15.60
C ASN A 117 -9.75 0.54 14.14
N ARG A 118 -9.71 1.43 13.15
CA ARG A 118 -9.56 1.04 11.74
C ARG A 118 -8.16 0.48 11.46
N LEU A 119 -7.11 1.10 12.02
CA LEU A 119 -5.75 0.59 11.90
C LEU A 119 -5.57 -0.75 12.64
N ASN A 120 -6.23 -0.93 13.78
CA ASN A 120 -6.21 -2.16 14.56
C ASN A 120 -6.76 -3.34 13.75
N LEU A 121 -7.79 -3.15 12.94
CA LEU A 121 -8.28 -4.21 12.04
C LEU A 121 -7.15 -4.73 11.13
N VAL A 122 -6.35 -3.83 10.55
CA VAL A 122 -5.19 -4.21 9.72
C VAL A 122 -4.15 -4.97 10.55
N VAL A 123 -3.90 -4.52 11.78
CA VAL A 123 -2.96 -5.17 12.72
C VAL A 123 -3.45 -6.56 13.17
N THR A 124 -4.76 -6.81 13.19
CA THR A 124 -5.32 -8.13 13.54
C THR A 124 -5.22 -9.17 12.43
N ALA A 125 -4.84 -8.78 11.20
CA ALA A 125 -4.65 -9.71 10.09
C ALA A 125 -3.75 -10.90 10.48
N VAL A 126 -4.17 -12.13 10.17
CA VAL A 126 -3.37 -13.34 10.41
C VAL A 126 -2.90 -13.99 9.11
N SER A 127 -3.51 -13.64 7.98
CA SER A 127 -3.11 -14.08 6.65
C SER A 127 -2.81 -12.90 5.72
N PRO A 128 -2.07 -13.12 4.62
CA PRO A 128 -1.88 -12.10 3.58
C PRO A 128 -3.20 -11.63 2.95
N ASP A 129 -4.20 -12.51 2.86
CA ASP A 129 -5.52 -12.21 2.32
C ASP A 129 -6.32 -11.30 3.23
N ASP A 130 -6.35 -11.59 4.54
CA ASP A 130 -6.94 -10.70 5.55
C ASP A 130 -6.25 -9.33 5.51
N LEU A 131 -4.92 -9.33 5.41
CA LEU A 131 -4.15 -8.10 5.34
C LEU A 131 -4.55 -7.27 4.12
N ALA A 132 -4.62 -7.87 2.93
CA ALA A 132 -5.04 -7.20 1.71
C ALA A 132 -6.47 -6.65 1.83
N TYR A 133 -7.38 -7.42 2.41
CA TYR A 133 -8.77 -7.01 2.65
C TYR A 133 -8.86 -5.81 3.60
N TYR A 134 -8.18 -5.84 4.75
CA TYR A 134 -8.21 -4.74 5.71
C TYR A 134 -7.49 -3.49 5.18
N LEU A 135 -6.37 -3.65 4.47
CA LEU A 135 -5.67 -2.55 3.79
C LEU A 135 -6.56 -1.86 2.76
N ARG A 136 -7.34 -2.62 1.98
CA ARG A 136 -8.32 -2.07 1.04
C ARG A 136 -9.33 -1.17 1.74
N GLY A 137 -9.85 -1.60 2.90
CA GLY A 137 -10.78 -0.80 3.70
C GLY A 137 -10.14 0.51 4.18
N LEU A 138 -8.92 0.43 4.71
CA LEU A 138 -8.20 1.60 5.22
C LEU A 138 -7.81 2.58 4.10
N ILE A 139 -7.34 2.09 2.94
CA ILE A 139 -6.96 2.95 1.80
C ILE A 139 -8.17 3.67 1.22
N GLN A 140 -9.37 3.09 1.23
CA GLN A 140 -10.58 3.81 0.85
C GLN A 140 -10.84 5.03 1.73
N LEU A 141 -10.52 4.95 3.03
CA LEU A 141 -10.63 6.09 3.93
C LEU A 141 -9.53 7.12 3.64
N ILE A 142 -8.26 6.68 3.54
CA ILE A 142 -7.08 7.55 3.29
C ILE A 142 -7.25 8.34 1.99
N LYS A 143 -7.79 7.70 0.96
CA LYS A 143 -8.09 8.34 -0.32
C LYS A 143 -8.96 9.60 -0.15
N GLY A 144 -9.83 9.66 0.85
CA GLY A 144 -10.69 10.81 1.12
C GLY A 144 -9.98 12.02 1.74
N CYS A 145 -8.78 11.86 2.31
CA CYS A 145 -8.05 12.93 3.00
C CYS A 145 -6.79 13.42 2.25
N ASN A 146 -6.68 13.16 0.94
CA ASN A 146 -5.60 13.67 0.07
C ASN A 146 -4.17 13.38 0.57
N THR A 147 -3.98 12.27 1.31
CA THR A 147 -2.69 11.90 1.88
C THR A 147 -2.01 10.84 1.02
N GLY A 148 -0.72 11.03 0.71
CA GLY A 148 0.06 10.06 -0.04
C GLY A 148 0.44 8.82 0.78
N LEU A 149 0.87 7.77 0.09
CA LEU A 149 1.34 6.51 0.68
C LEU A 149 2.48 5.93 -0.16
N ASP A 150 3.50 5.40 0.50
CA ASP A 150 4.54 4.63 -0.16
C ASP A 150 4.04 3.21 -0.46
N HIS A 151 3.36 3.04 -1.59
CA HIS A 151 2.79 1.76 -2.00
C HIS A 151 3.89 0.73 -2.34
N ALA A 152 5.10 1.17 -2.69
CA ALA A 152 6.24 0.26 -2.90
C ALA A 152 6.74 -0.29 -1.57
N LYS A 153 6.81 0.54 -0.53
CA LYS A 153 7.05 0.11 0.85
C LYS A 153 5.97 -0.83 1.34
N LEU A 154 4.70 -0.53 1.05
CA LEU A 154 3.59 -1.41 1.39
C LEU A 154 3.74 -2.80 0.74
N ALA A 155 4.15 -2.89 -0.53
CA ALA A 155 4.45 -4.17 -1.18
C ALA A 155 5.55 -4.95 -0.45
N LYS A 156 6.64 -4.28 -0.09
CA LYS A 156 7.73 -4.87 0.70
C LYS A 156 7.24 -5.41 2.04
N GLU A 157 6.36 -4.67 2.71
CA GLU A 157 5.77 -5.06 3.99
C GLU A 157 4.80 -6.24 3.84
N ILE A 158 3.94 -6.27 2.82
CA ILE A 158 3.06 -7.41 2.51
C ILE A 158 3.90 -8.68 2.22
N TYR A 159 4.94 -8.56 1.40
CA TYR A 159 5.84 -9.69 1.12
C TYR A 159 6.51 -10.22 2.40
N SER A 160 6.94 -9.32 3.27
CA SER A 160 7.62 -9.65 4.53
C SER A 160 6.65 -10.20 5.57
N PHE A 161 5.40 -9.75 5.58
CA PHE A 161 4.34 -10.23 6.47
C PHE A 161 4.10 -11.74 6.32
N SER A 162 4.16 -12.26 5.09
CA SER A 162 4.07 -13.71 4.84
C SER A 162 5.24 -14.51 5.43
N ASN A 163 6.25 -13.85 6.03
CA ASN A 163 7.23 -14.47 6.91
C ASN A 163 6.85 -14.14 8.37
N ASN A 164 6.36 -15.14 9.11
CA ASN A 164 5.81 -14.98 10.47
C ASN A 164 6.75 -14.21 11.43
N ASN A 165 8.07 -14.29 11.24
CA ASN A 165 9.04 -13.60 12.08
C ASN A 165 9.00 -12.06 11.94
N ALA A 166 8.47 -11.53 10.84
CA ALA A 166 8.41 -10.10 10.56
C ALA A 166 7.01 -9.48 10.74
N ALA A 167 5.95 -10.29 10.84
CA ALA A 167 4.59 -9.78 10.90
C ALA A 167 4.36 -8.83 12.10
N ASN A 168 4.78 -9.24 13.30
CA ASN A 168 4.59 -8.43 14.51
C ASN A 168 5.42 -7.14 14.50
N SER A 169 6.63 -7.17 13.94
CA SER A 169 7.48 -5.97 13.86
C SER A 169 6.92 -4.96 12.85
N ILE A 170 6.37 -5.42 11.72
CA ILE A 170 5.69 -4.57 10.73
C ILE A 170 4.46 -3.92 11.34
N LYS A 171 3.57 -4.71 11.97
CA LYS A 171 2.37 -4.20 12.65
C LYS A 171 2.71 -3.16 13.72
N LEU A 172 3.72 -3.44 14.55
CA LEU A 172 4.21 -2.50 15.56
C LEU A 172 4.76 -1.22 14.93
N SER A 173 5.46 -1.31 13.79
CA SER A 173 5.97 -0.14 13.09
C SER A 173 4.85 0.79 12.62
N TRP A 174 3.75 0.24 12.11
CA TRP A 174 2.58 1.03 11.70
C TRP A 174 1.93 1.75 12.88
N GLY A 175 1.77 1.07 14.02
CA GLY A 175 1.25 1.70 15.24
C GLY A 175 2.16 2.82 15.76
N ARG A 176 3.48 2.60 15.75
CA ARG A 176 4.47 3.62 16.15
C ARG A 176 4.42 4.85 15.24
N ASP A 177 4.36 4.63 13.94
CA ASP A 177 4.31 5.69 12.94
C ASP A 177 3.01 6.51 13.05
N PHE A 178 1.89 5.86 13.36
CA PHE A 178 0.61 6.52 13.62
C PHE A 178 0.69 7.50 14.81
N TYR A 179 1.08 7.01 16.00
CA TYR A 179 1.18 7.86 17.20
C TYR A 179 2.25 8.94 17.08
N ARG A 180 3.38 8.63 16.43
CA ARG A 180 4.42 9.61 16.16
C ARG A 180 3.88 10.76 15.32
N SER A 181 3.07 10.47 14.30
CA SER A 181 2.50 11.49 13.42
C SER A 181 1.50 12.38 14.17
N ILE A 182 0.61 11.79 14.98
CA ILE A 182 -0.32 12.56 15.84
C ILE A 182 0.43 13.50 16.78
N TYR A 183 1.48 12.99 17.44
CA TYR A 183 2.29 13.79 18.36
C TYR A 183 2.95 14.99 17.69
N TYR A 184 3.46 14.81 16.46
CA TYR A 184 4.08 15.91 15.72
C TYR A 184 3.06 16.92 15.19
N ASN A 185 1.87 16.47 14.77
CA ASN A 185 0.81 17.36 14.30
C ASN A 185 0.30 18.27 15.43
N THR A 186 0.00 17.69 16.59
CA THR A 186 -0.45 18.45 17.78
C THR A 186 0.60 19.44 18.30
N LYS A 187 1.90 19.12 18.22
CA LYS A 187 2.98 20.06 18.54
C LYS A 187 3.21 21.13 17.47
N GLY A 188 2.94 20.83 16.21
CA GLY A 188 3.05 21.78 15.10
C GLY A 188 1.99 22.87 15.18
N GLU A 189 0.77 22.52 15.56
CA GLU A 189 -0.33 23.48 15.77
C GLU A 189 -0.06 24.41 16.96
N ASN A 190 0.50 23.90 18.06
CA ASN A 190 0.85 24.69 19.25
C ASN A 190 2.03 25.67 19.07
N LYS A 191 2.72 25.67 17.92
CA LYS A 191 3.81 26.63 17.63
C LYS A 191 3.39 27.79 16.73
N ASN A 192 2.18 27.73 16.18
CA ASN A 192 1.63 28.76 15.28
C ASN A 192 0.45 29.53 15.91
N GLY A 193 0.24 29.38 17.22
CA GLY A 193 -0.78 30.10 18.00
C GLY A 193 -0.17 31.16 18.90
#